data_AF-A0A8R1HMC9-F1
#
_entry.id   AF-A0A8R1HMC9-F1
#
_cell.length_a   1.000
_cell.length_b   1.000
_cell.length_c   1.000
_cell.angle_alpha   90.00
_cell.angle_beta   90.00
_cell.angle_gamma   90.00
#
_symmetry.space_group_name_H-M   'P 1'
#
loop_
_entity.id
_entity.type
_entity.pdbx_description
1 polymer ?
#
loop_
_entity_poly.entity_id
_entity_poly.type
_entity_poly.pdbx_seq_one_letter_code
_entity_poly.pdbx_strand_id
1 'polypeptide(L)'
;MNDSWSVCETAFTVTYHPIYRSAQFYQLSVAALAVPPLFYFISQKIVTSSFHGNLKWMLIGYFGGLLVFSIYYICIAYLNVNICFTRSASSLTARYQLDEVFLSTQFVVRVVFAHVLLFGIYVITVITFRYYGSWLITDPIELVAIRGASIALIATYNLAVVCAAVYFYMQIKTKTKVKFEGNVQLKTTGLDGARNYENAMFNVWNSLAGRVHR
;
A
#
# COMPACT_ATOMS: atom_id res chain seq x y z
N MET A 1 18.27 -22.11 -18.01
CA MET A 1 17.49 -21.48 -19.08
C MET A 1 15.98 -21.36 -18.78
N ASN A 2 15.47 -21.74 -17.60
CA ASN A 2 14.01 -21.77 -17.31
C ASN A 2 13.46 -20.63 -16.43
N ASP A 3 14.31 -19.79 -15.84
CA ASP A 3 13.81 -18.78 -14.89
C ASP A 3 13.02 -17.67 -15.58
N SER A 4 13.23 -17.44 -16.89
CA SER A 4 12.62 -16.29 -17.55
C SER A 4 11.15 -16.38 -17.84
N TRP A 5 10.74 -17.57 -18.26
CA TRP A 5 9.35 -17.88 -18.55
C TRP A 5 8.51 -17.90 -17.29
N SER A 6 9.02 -18.46 -16.18
CA SER A 6 8.27 -18.55 -14.91
C SER A 6 7.96 -17.19 -14.27
N VAL A 7 8.87 -16.20 -14.38
CA VAL A 7 8.68 -14.86 -13.82
C VAL A 7 7.68 -14.06 -14.65
N CYS A 8 7.75 -14.18 -15.98
CA CYS A 8 6.78 -13.58 -16.88
C CYS A 8 5.41 -14.20 -16.68
N GLU A 9 5.33 -15.52 -16.52
CA GLU A 9 4.10 -16.24 -16.21
C GLU A 9 3.50 -15.79 -14.88
N THR A 10 4.29 -15.67 -13.81
CA THR A 10 3.78 -15.21 -12.50
C THR A 10 3.27 -13.75 -12.56
N ALA A 11 4.02 -12.84 -13.19
CA ALA A 11 3.60 -11.44 -13.35
C ALA A 11 2.36 -11.33 -14.26
N PHE A 12 2.29 -12.17 -15.30
CA PHE A 12 1.13 -12.30 -16.17
C PHE A 12 -0.08 -12.85 -15.40
N THR A 13 0.05 -13.94 -14.66
CA THR A 13 -1.02 -14.53 -13.84
C THR A 13 -1.56 -13.53 -12.81
N VAL A 14 -0.72 -12.71 -12.19
CA VAL A 14 -1.15 -11.66 -11.25
C VAL A 14 -1.82 -10.49 -11.98
N THR A 15 -1.27 -10.03 -13.10
CA THR A 15 -1.83 -8.92 -13.90
C THR A 15 -3.19 -9.30 -14.50
N TYR A 16 -3.34 -10.54 -14.93
CA TYR A 16 -4.58 -11.10 -15.46
C TYR A 16 -5.47 -11.70 -14.37
N HIS A 17 -5.06 -11.66 -13.10
CA HIS A 17 -5.90 -12.09 -12.00
C HIS A 17 -7.15 -11.22 -11.96
N PRO A 18 -8.36 -11.79 -11.99
CA PRO A 18 -9.60 -11.02 -12.17
C PRO A 18 -9.78 -9.97 -11.07
N ILE A 19 -9.38 -10.29 -9.83
CA ILE A 19 -9.42 -9.36 -8.69
C ILE A 19 -8.52 -8.14 -8.94
N TYR A 20 -7.25 -8.36 -9.34
CA TYR A 20 -6.31 -7.26 -9.55
C TYR A 20 -6.72 -6.38 -10.74
N ARG A 21 -7.16 -7.00 -11.84
CA ARG A 21 -7.63 -6.27 -13.02
C ARG A 21 -8.91 -5.48 -12.76
N SER A 22 -9.87 -6.05 -12.03
CA SER A 22 -11.07 -5.33 -11.61
C SER A 22 -10.74 -4.15 -10.69
N ALA A 23 -9.78 -4.30 -9.78
CA ALA A 23 -9.30 -3.21 -8.93
C ALA A 23 -8.60 -2.11 -9.74
N GLN A 24 -7.80 -2.45 -10.75
CA GLN A 24 -7.20 -1.46 -11.65
C GLN A 24 -8.24 -0.69 -12.47
N PHE A 25 -9.27 -1.36 -13.00
CA PHE A 25 -10.36 -0.69 -13.70
C PHE A 25 -11.15 0.22 -12.76
N TYR A 26 -11.48 -0.26 -11.57
CA TYR A 26 -12.13 0.55 -10.54
C TYR A 26 -11.30 1.79 -10.19
N GLN A 27 -10.00 1.63 -9.95
CA GLN A 27 -9.08 2.72 -9.65
C GLN A 27 -9.02 3.74 -10.79
N LEU A 28 -8.97 3.28 -12.05
CA LEU A 28 -8.98 4.15 -13.24
C LEU A 28 -10.29 4.93 -13.34
N SER A 29 -11.44 4.27 -13.17
CA SER A 29 -12.75 4.90 -13.23
C SER A 29 -12.91 5.97 -12.16
N VAL A 30 -12.54 5.66 -10.91
CA VAL A 30 -12.63 6.60 -9.78
C VAL A 30 -11.69 7.79 -10.00
N ALA A 31 -10.45 7.55 -10.41
CA ALA A 31 -9.49 8.63 -10.68
C ALA A 31 -9.97 9.53 -11.84
N ALA A 32 -10.48 8.95 -12.93
CA ALA A 32 -11.00 9.71 -14.06
C ALA A 32 -12.21 10.57 -13.68
N LEU A 33 -13.11 10.05 -12.84
CA LEU A 33 -14.26 10.79 -12.32
C LEU A 33 -13.88 11.88 -11.31
N ALA A 34 -12.79 11.72 -10.57
CA ALA A 34 -12.33 12.68 -9.56
C ALA A 34 -11.65 13.92 -10.16
N VAL A 35 -10.98 13.79 -11.31
CA VAL A 35 -10.21 14.89 -11.93
C VAL A 35 -11.09 16.11 -12.29
N PRO A 36 -12.23 15.97 -13.00
CA PRO A 36 -13.08 17.11 -13.36
C PRO A 36 -13.59 17.93 -12.17
N PRO A 37 -14.20 17.34 -11.11
CA PRO A 37 -14.68 18.12 -9.97
C PRO A 37 -13.55 18.73 -9.15
N LEU A 38 -12.39 18.06 -9.01
CA LEU A 38 -11.23 18.63 -8.32
C LEU A 38 -10.68 19.84 -9.06
N PHE A 39 -10.51 19.74 -10.38
CA PHE A 39 -10.03 20.85 -11.21
C PHE A 39 -10.99 22.04 -11.16
N TYR A 40 -12.29 21.79 -11.30
CA TYR A 40 -13.32 22.82 -11.19
C TYR A 40 -13.31 23.49 -9.81
N PHE A 41 -13.26 22.71 -8.73
CA PHE A 41 -13.28 23.24 -7.38
C PHE A 41 -12.06 24.11 -7.07
N ILE A 42 -10.86 23.67 -7.44
CA ILE A 42 -9.63 24.44 -7.22
C ILE A 42 -9.68 25.75 -8.02
N SER A 43 -9.93 25.67 -9.33
CA SER A 43 -9.86 26.84 -10.23
C SER A 43 -10.98 27.86 -9.99
N GLN A 44 -12.22 27.40 -9.81
CA GLN A 44 -13.38 28.30 -9.75
C GLN A 44 -13.81 28.65 -8.32
N LYS A 45 -13.62 27.75 -7.35
CA LYS A 45 -14.08 27.99 -5.98
C LYS A 45 -12.96 28.44 -5.06
N ILE A 46 -11.80 27.77 -5.06
CA ILE A 46 -10.74 28.08 -4.10
C ILE A 46 -9.98 29.35 -4.50
N VAL A 47 -9.56 29.47 -5.76
CA VAL A 47 -8.79 30.64 -6.24
C VAL A 47 -9.64 31.93 -6.18
N THR A 48 -10.92 31.85 -6.58
CA THR A 48 -11.87 32.97 -6.62
C THR A 48 -12.46 33.33 -5.24
N SER A 49 -12.32 32.46 -4.22
CA SER A 49 -12.87 32.74 -2.88
C SER A 49 -12.24 33.99 -2.26
N SER A 50 -12.93 34.64 -1.32
CA SER A 50 -12.39 35.76 -0.53
C SER A 50 -11.54 35.34 0.67
N PHE A 51 -11.20 34.05 0.79
CA PHE A 51 -10.43 33.53 1.92
C PHE A 51 -9.05 34.20 2.08
N HIS A 52 -8.60 34.23 3.33
CA HIS A 52 -7.27 34.71 3.69
C HIS A 52 -6.18 33.88 2.99
N GLY A 53 -5.08 34.53 2.58
CA GLY A 53 -4.05 33.93 1.72
C GLY A 53 -3.49 32.62 2.25
N ASN A 54 -3.18 32.54 3.55
CA ASN A 54 -2.64 31.31 4.17
C ASN A 54 -3.61 30.12 4.06
N LEU A 55 -4.91 30.38 4.25
CA LEU A 55 -5.93 29.34 4.14
C LEU A 55 -6.13 28.89 2.69
N LYS A 56 -6.04 29.83 1.73
CA LYS A 56 -6.07 29.49 0.30
C LYS A 56 -4.93 28.58 -0.10
N TRP A 57 -3.69 28.91 0.28
CA TRP A 57 -2.52 28.09 -0.04
C TRP A 57 -2.62 26.69 0.58
N MET A 58 -3.10 26.58 1.82
CA MET A 58 -3.33 25.29 2.45
C MET A 58 -4.37 24.44 1.68
N LEU A 59 -5.49 25.06 1.28
CA LEU A 59 -6.55 24.38 0.54
C LEU A 59 -6.10 23.98 -0.88
N ILE A 60 -5.39 24.88 -1.58
CA ILE A 60 -4.81 24.60 -2.91
C ILE A 60 -3.81 23.46 -2.81
N GLY A 61 -2.94 23.45 -1.78
CA GLY A 61 -1.98 22.38 -1.58
C GLY A 61 -2.65 21.02 -1.35
N TYR A 62 -3.68 20.98 -0.48
CA TYR A 62 -4.41 19.75 -0.18
C TYR A 62 -5.15 19.20 -1.42
N PHE A 63 -6.02 20.00 -2.03
CA PHE A 63 -6.80 19.55 -3.19
C PHE A 63 -5.96 19.38 -4.45
N GLY A 64 -4.91 20.20 -4.62
CA GLY A 64 -3.93 20.07 -5.69
C GLY A 64 -3.12 18.77 -5.56
N GLY A 65 -2.73 18.38 -4.35
CA GLY A 65 -2.11 17.08 -4.08
C GLY A 65 -3.00 15.91 -4.48
N LEU A 66 -4.30 15.96 -4.15
CA LEU A 66 -5.28 14.95 -4.57
C LEU A 66 -5.43 14.87 -6.10
N LEU A 67 -5.39 16.02 -6.78
CA LEU A 67 -5.46 16.09 -8.24
C LEU A 67 -4.22 15.49 -8.90
N VAL A 68 -3.02 15.84 -8.42
CA VAL A 68 -1.75 15.27 -8.91
C VAL A 68 -1.70 13.76 -8.70
N PHE A 69 -2.14 13.29 -7.53
CA PHE A 69 -2.21 11.86 -7.22
C PHE A 69 -3.17 11.12 -8.15
N SER A 70 -4.34 11.71 -8.43
CA SER A 70 -5.33 11.13 -9.37
C SER A 70 -4.77 11.03 -10.79
N ILE A 71 -4.07 12.06 -11.28
CA ILE A 71 -3.41 12.05 -12.59
C ILE A 71 -2.31 10.98 -12.64
N TYR A 72 -1.50 10.87 -11.59
CA TYR A 72 -0.44 9.86 -11.49
C TYR A 72 -0.98 8.43 -11.65
N TYR A 73 -2.11 8.09 -11.02
CA TYR A 73 -2.71 6.76 -11.20
C TYR A 73 -3.23 6.51 -12.61
N ILE A 74 -3.79 7.52 -13.26
CA ILE A 74 -4.23 7.41 -14.66
C ILE A 74 -3.01 7.13 -15.56
N CYS A 75 -1.90 7.85 -15.35
CA CYS A 75 -0.65 7.62 -16.09
C CYS A 75 -0.10 6.20 -15.86
N ILE A 76 -0.05 5.73 -14.61
CA ILE A 76 0.43 4.38 -14.28
C ILE A 76 -0.48 3.31 -14.88
N ALA A 77 -1.81 3.48 -14.83
CA ALA A 77 -2.76 2.56 -15.46
C ALA A 77 -2.52 2.47 -16.97
N TYR A 78 -2.31 3.61 -17.63
CA TYR A 78 -1.98 3.65 -19.06
C TYR A 78 -0.63 2.97 -19.37
N LEU A 79 0.39 3.20 -18.54
CA LEU A 79 1.70 2.56 -18.71
C LEU A 79 1.65 1.04 -18.46
N ASN A 80 0.92 0.58 -17.44
CA ASN A 80 0.81 -0.84 -17.11
C ASN A 80 0.13 -1.67 -18.21
N VAL A 81 -0.85 -1.08 -18.91
CA VAL A 81 -1.47 -1.71 -20.09
C VAL A 81 -0.44 -1.91 -21.21
N ASN A 82 0.55 -1.02 -21.33
CA ASN A 82 1.55 -1.04 -22.40
C ASN A 82 2.86 -1.80 -22.05
N ILE A 83 3.22 -1.90 -20.77
CA ILE A 83 4.49 -2.47 -20.30
C ILE A 83 4.56 -4.01 -20.46
N CYS A 84 3.42 -4.72 -20.42
CA CYS A 84 3.41 -6.17 -20.65
C CYS A 84 3.84 -6.54 -22.08
N PHE A 85 3.74 -5.61 -23.03
CA PHE A 85 4.12 -5.84 -24.43
C PHE A 85 5.64 -5.74 -24.67
N THR A 86 6.40 -5.09 -23.77
CA THR A 86 7.81 -4.73 -24.00
C THR A 86 8.81 -5.36 -23.05
N ARG A 87 8.38 -6.00 -21.95
CA ARG A 87 9.31 -6.51 -20.93
C ARG A 87 9.20 -8.01 -20.69
N SER A 88 9.49 -8.79 -21.74
CA SER A 88 9.96 -10.17 -21.61
C SER A 88 11.42 -10.19 -21.13
N ALA A 89 11.67 -9.68 -19.93
CA ALA A 89 12.97 -9.77 -19.27
C ALA A 89 12.78 -10.06 -17.79
N SER A 90 12.93 -11.35 -17.46
CA SER A 90 12.94 -11.89 -16.11
C SER A 90 14.17 -11.48 -15.31
N SER A 91 14.25 -10.20 -15.02
CA SER A 91 15.20 -9.76 -14.01
C SER A 91 14.70 -10.22 -12.64
N LEU A 92 15.63 -10.68 -11.80
CA LEU A 92 15.43 -10.92 -10.37
C LEU A 92 14.69 -9.72 -9.71
N THR A 93 14.97 -8.52 -10.21
CA THR A 93 14.34 -7.25 -9.85
C THR A 93 12.81 -7.27 -9.94
N ALA A 94 12.22 -7.81 -11.01
CA ALA A 94 10.75 -7.81 -11.18
C ALA A 94 10.05 -8.68 -10.12
N ARG A 95 10.65 -9.81 -9.77
CA ARG A 95 10.15 -10.69 -8.71
C ARG A 95 10.23 -10.02 -7.33
N TYR A 96 11.37 -9.40 -7.03
CA TYR A 96 11.52 -8.62 -5.79
C TYR A 96 10.52 -7.47 -5.71
N GLN A 97 10.30 -6.75 -6.80
CA GLN A 97 9.34 -5.66 -6.87
C GLN A 97 7.91 -6.14 -6.62
N LEU A 98 7.50 -7.28 -7.18
CA LEU A 98 6.16 -7.85 -6.94
C LEU A 98 5.99 -8.34 -5.50
N ASP A 99 7.01 -8.99 -4.93
CA ASP A 99 7.00 -9.42 -3.52
C ASP A 99 6.88 -8.21 -2.57
N GLU A 100 7.54 -7.09 -2.90
CA GLU A 100 7.45 -5.83 -2.16
C GLU A 100 6.04 -5.20 -2.26
N VAL A 101 5.43 -5.21 -3.45
CA VAL A 101 4.05 -4.73 -3.65
C VAL A 101 3.04 -5.59 -2.90
N PHE A 102 3.21 -6.91 -2.90
CA PHE A 102 2.34 -7.81 -2.15
C PHE A 102 2.46 -7.57 -0.63
N LEU A 103 3.69 -7.42 -0.13
CA LEU A 103 3.96 -7.17 1.28
C LEU A 103 3.38 -5.83 1.75
N SER A 104 3.57 -4.78 0.95
CA SER A 104 3.01 -3.46 1.23
C SER A 104 1.49 -3.47 1.19
N THR A 105 0.87 -4.20 0.26
CA THR A 105 -0.60 -4.37 0.22
C THR A 105 -1.11 -5.05 1.48
N GLN A 106 -0.46 -6.13 1.92
CA GLN A 106 -0.84 -6.82 3.16
C GLN A 106 -0.71 -5.92 4.39
N PHE A 107 0.33 -5.09 4.44
CA PHE A 107 0.50 -4.08 5.48
C PHE A 107 -0.64 -3.06 5.48
N VAL A 108 -0.92 -2.46 4.32
CA VAL A 108 -1.95 -1.44 4.16
C VAL A 108 -3.33 -1.97 4.57
N VAL A 109 -3.69 -3.20 4.16
CA VAL A 109 -4.98 -3.80 4.54
C VAL A 109 -5.14 -3.90 6.06
N ARG A 110 -4.09 -4.32 6.78
CA ARG A 110 -4.12 -4.42 8.25
C ARG A 110 -4.22 -3.05 8.93
N VAL A 111 -3.49 -2.06 8.42
CA VAL A 111 -3.53 -0.68 8.93
C VAL A 111 -4.91 -0.06 8.72
N VAL A 112 -5.45 -0.16 7.50
CA VAL A 112 -6.78 0.38 7.17
C VAL A 112 -7.87 -0.26 8.02
N PHE A 113 -7.83 -1.58 8.20
CA PHE A 113 -8.79 -2.27 9.06
C PHE A 113 -8.74 -1.76 10.51
N ALA A 114 -7.54 -1.62 11.10
CA ALA A 114 -7.39 -1.04 12.43
C ALA A 114 -7.85 0.42 12.49
N HIS A 115 -7.61 1.20 11.42
CA HIS A 115 -8.04 2.59 11.30
C HIS A 115 -9.56 2.72 11.35
N VAL A 116 -10.27 1.91 10.57
CA VAL A 116 -11.74 1.89 10.53
C VAL A 116 -12.32 1.48 11.89
N LEU A 117 -11.73 0.48 12.55
CA LEU A 117 -12.17 0.07 13.88
C LEU A 117 -11.98 1.18 14.93
N LEU A 118 -10.79 1.78 15.00
CA LEU A 118 -10.49 2.87 15.94
C LEU A 118 -11.36 4.10 15.67
N PHE A 119 -11.54 4.46 14.41
CA PHE A 119 -12.43 5.55 14.01
C PHE A 119 -13.89 5.25 14.39
N GLY A 120 -14.35 4.02 14.19
CA GLY A 120 -15.68 3.58 14.62
C GLY A 120 -15.88 3.73 16.13
N ILE A 121 -14.92 3.28 16.94
CA ILE A 121 -14.97 3.43 18.41
C ILE A 121 -15.02 4.91 18.81
N TYR A 122 -14.19 5.75 18.19
CA TYR A 122 -14.19 7.20 18.41
C TYR A 122 -15.57 7.81 18.12
N VAL A 123 -16.14 7.54 16.94
CA VAL A 123 -17.45 8.07 16.54
C VAL A 123 -18.56 7.58 17.47
N ILE A 124 -18.57 6.30 17.83
CA ILE A 124 -19.54 5.74 18.78
C ILE A 124 -19.45 6.45 20.13
N THR A 125 -18.24 6.70 20.63
CA THR A 125 -18.01 7.43 21.89
C THR A 125 -18.57 8.85 21.82
N VAL A 126 -18.27 9.59 20.75
CA VAL A 126 -18.79 10.96 20.55
C VAL A 126 -20.32 10.96 20.47
N ILE A 127 -20.92 10.05 19.70
CA ILE A 127 -22.39 9.91 19.59
C ILE A 127 -23.00 9.58 20.95
N THR A 128 -22.36 8.71 21.73
CA THR A 128 -22.85 8.30 23.05
C THR A 128 -22.90 9.49 24.01
N PHE A 129 -21.83 10.27 24.13
CA PHE A 129 -21.82 11.48 24.95
C PHE A 129 -22.73 12.60 24.40
N ARG A 130 -22.96 12.61 23.08
CA ARG A 130 -23.89 13.56 22.44
C ARG A 130 -25.33 13.30 22.87
N TYR A 131 -25.81 12.06 22.77
CA TYR A 131 -27.23 11.75 22.98
C TYR A 131 -27.54 11.24 24.40
N TYR A 132 -26.67 10.40 24.96
CA TYR A 132 -26.90 9.76 26.26
C TYR A 132 -26.10 10.40 27.40
N GLY A 133 -25.24 11.39 27.10
CA GLY A 133 -24.41 12.04 28.12
C GLY A 133 -25.21 12.74 29.22
N SER A 134 -26.41 13.25 28.91
CA SER A 134 -27.30 13.89 29.90
C SER A 134 -27.90 12.90 30.91
N TRP A 135 -27.85 11.61 30.63
CA TRP A 135 -28.25 10.58 31.58
C TRP A 135 -27.13 10.26 32.58
N LEU A 136 -25.87 10.39 32.17
CA LEU A 136 -24.69 10.13 33.00
C LEU A 136 -24.25 11.34 33.83
N ILE A 137 -24.37 12.55 33.29
CA ILE A 137 -23.91 13.79 33.94
C ILE A 137 -25.08 14.76 34.03
N THR A 138 -25.47 15.08 35.27
CA THR A 138 -26.58 15.99 35.57
C THR A 138 -26.16 17.45 35.42
N ASP A 139 -24.89 17.77 35.64
CA ASP A 139 -24.37 19.13 35.55
C ASP A 139 -24.15 19.57 34.09
N PRO A 140 -24.82 20.64 33.63
CA PRO A 140 -24.79 21.06 32.23
C PRO A 140 -23.41 21.56 31.77
N ILE A 141 -22.63 22.15 32.70
CA ILE A 141 -21.28 22.66 32.41
C ILE A 141 -20.31 21.48 32.20
N GLU A 142 -20.35 20.48 33.09
CA GLU A 142 -19.51 19.28 32.98
C GLU A 142 -19.85 18.48 31.73
N LEU A 143 -21.14 18.37 31.38
CA LEU A 143 -21.58 17.69 30.17
C LEU A 143 -21.04 18.35 28.89
N VAL A 144 -21.04 19.69 28.83
CA VAL A 144 -20.48 20.44 27.69
C VAL A 144 -18.96 20.27 27.63
N ALA A 145 -18.27 20.30 28.78
CA ALA A 145 -16.83 20.09 28.86
C ALA A 145 -16.43 18.69 28.37
N ILE A 146 -17.14 17.65 28.81
CA ILE A 146 -16.89 16.25 28.38
C ILE A 146 -17.16 16.06 26.89
N ARG A 147 -18.22 16.67 26.36
CA ARG A 147 -18.49 16.67 24.91
C ARG A 147 -17.36 17.35 24.13
N GLY A 148 -16.89 18.51 24.59
CA GLY A 148 -15.75 19.21 23.98
C GLY A 148 -14.47 18.37 24.04
N ALA A 149 -14.17 17.79 25.21
CA ALA A 149 -13.02 16.91 25.40
C ALA A 149 -13.08 15.67 24.49
N SER A 150 -14.25 15.05 24.34
CA SER A 150 -14.44 13.88 23.48
C SER A 150 -14.16 14.16 22.00
N ILE A 151 -14.46 15.36 21.51
CA ILE A 151 -14.13 15.80 20.14
C ILE A 151 -12.62 16.06 19.99
N ALA A 152 -11.98 16.61 21.03
CA ALA A 152 -10.54 16.87 21.03
C ALA A 152 -9.69 15.57 21.05
N LEU A 153 -10.26 14.43 21.44
CA LEU A 153 -9.60 13.11 21.39
C LEU A 153 -9.27 12.63 19.97
N ILE A 154 -9.63 13.38 18.92
CA ILE A 154 -9.21 13.10 17.55
C ILE A 154 -7.68 12.99 17.42
N ALA A 155 -6.92 13.78 18.17
CA ALA A 155 -5.45 13.67 18.18
C ALA A 155 -4.97 12.34 18.79
N THR A 156 -5.65 11.86 19.82
CA THR A 156 -5.33 10.59 20.50
C THR A 156 -5.59 9.39 19.59
N TYR A 157 -6.70 9.38 18.84
CA TYR A 157 -6.96 8.32 17.86
C TYR A 157 -5.91 8.32 16.73
N ASN A 158 -5.56 9.50 16.20
CA ASN A 158 -4.53 9.63 15.16
C ASN A 158 -3.19 9.06 15.64
N LEU A 159 -2.80 9.33 16.89
CA LEU A 159 -1.60 8.76 17.49
C LEU A 159 -1.70 7.23 17.61
N ALA A 160 -2.83 6.71 18.10
CA ALA A 160 -3.05 5.27 18.24
C ALA A 160 -2.93 4.53 16.91
N VAL A 161 -3.44 5.11 15.83
CA VAL A 161 -3.24 4.57 14.47
C VAL A 161 -1.77 4.49 14.11
N VAL A 162 -1.03 5.60 14.28
CA VAL A 162 0.38 5.66 13.88
C VAL A 162 1.17 4.61 14.66
N CYS A 163 0.92 4.47 15.96
CA CYS A 163 1.49 3.40 16.78
C CYS A 163 1.12 2.00 16.26
N ALA A 164 -0.15 1.76 15.92
CA ALA A 164 -0.59 0.48 15.36
C ALA A 164 0.08 0.17 14.01
N ALA A 165 0.25 1.18 13.14
CA ALA A 165 0.94 1.05 11.87
C ALA A 165 2.42 0.68 12.07
N VAL A 166 3.13 1.35 12.98
CA VAL A 166 4.52 1.00 13.31
C VAL A 166 4.60 -0.43 13.84
N TYR A 167 3.70 -0.82 14.74
CA TYR A 167 3.63 -2.18 15.28
C TYR A 167 3.43 -3.24 14.18
N PHE A 168 2.46 -3.04 13.28
CA PHE A 168 2.23 -3.96 12.16
C PHE A 168 3.41 -4.02 11.19
N TYR A 169 4.06 -2.89 10.94
CA TYR A 169 5.26 -2.84 10.11
C TYR A 169 6.38 -3.70 10.71
N MET A 170 6.66 -3.54 12.01
CA MET A 170 7.67 -4.34 12.70
C MET A 170 7.34 -5.84 12.67
N GLN A 171 6.08 -6.20 12.94
CA GLN A 171 5.61 -7.59 12.88
C GLN A 171 5.83 -8.22 11.49
N ILE A 172 5.47 -7.51 10.42
CA ILE A 172 5.65 -7.99 9.06
C ILE A 172 7.13 -8.11 8.73
N LYS A 173 7.94 -7.10 9.06
CA LYS A 173 9.39 -7.11 8.79
C LYS A 173 10.09 -8.28 9.46
N THR A 174 9.76 -8.58 10.72
CA THR A 174 10.35 -9.70 11.46
C THR A 174 9.96 -11.05 10.83
N LYS A 175 8.67 -11.26 10.53
CA LYS A 175 8.21 -12.50 9.87
C LYS A 175 8.85 -12.70 8.50
N THR A 176 8.96 -11.63 7.74
CA THR A 176 9.59 -11.64 6.42
C THR A 176 11.07 -11.96 6.52
N LYS A 177 11.81 -11.35 7.46
CA LYS A 177 13.23 -11.64 7.70
C LYS A 177 13.46 -13.12 8.03
N VAL A 178 12.70 -13.67 8.99
CA VAL A 178 12.79 -15.10 9.37
C VAL A 178 12.50 -16.02 8.19
N LYS A 179 11.48 -15.70 7.38
CA LYS A 179 11.14 -16.47 6.17
C LYS A 179 12.28 -16.44 5.14
N PHE A 180 12.91 -15.28 4.91
CA PHE A 180 14.02 -15.16 3.98
C PHE A 180 15.26 -15.89 4.47
N GLU A 181 15.65 -15.72 5.74
CA GLU A 181 16.81 -16.41 6.33
C GLU A 181 16.62 -17.93 6.30
N GLY A 182 15.43 -18.43 6.67
CA GLY A 182 15.12 -19.87 6.59
C GLY A 182 15.11 -20.41 5.16
N ASN A 183 14.55 -19.69 4.19
CA ASN A 183 14.51 -20.13 2.79
C ASN A 183 15.91 -20.12 2.15
N VAL A 184 16.75 -19.14 2.47
CA VAL A 184 18.15 -19.11 2.03
C VAL A 184 18.92 -20.27 2.65
N GLN A 185 18.79 -20.51 3.96
CA GLN A 185 19.42 -21.65 4.62
C GLN A 185 18.96 -22.99 4.01
N LEU A 186 17.68 -23.18 3.73
CA LEU A 186 17.16 -24.41 3.09
C LEU A 186 17.68 -24.60 1.65
N LYS A 187 17.97 -23.52 0.93
CA LYS A 187 18.56 -23.59 -0.42
C LYS A 187 20.08 -23.79 -0.43
N THR A 188 20.75 -23.52 0.68
CA THR A 188 22.22 -23.69 0.83
C THR A 188 22.60 -24.88 1.70
N THR A 189 21.65 -25.51 2.40
CA THR A 189 21.87 -26.66 3.29
C THR A 189 20.81 -27.75 3.05
N GLY A 190 21.00 -28.95 3.59
CA GLY A 190 20.06 -30.07 3.40
C GLY A 190 20.09 -30.70 1.99
N LEU A 191 19.09 -31.53 1.68
CA LEU A 191 19.03 -32.30 0.43
C LEU A 191 18.99 -31.40 -0.81
N ASP A 192 18.18 -30.33 -0.76
CA ASP A 192 18.07 -29.36 -1.84
C ASP A 192 19.38 -28.56 -2.02
N GLY A 193 20.04 -28.19 -0.92
CA GLY A 193 21.36 -27.57 -0.95
C GLY A 193 22.41 -28.47 -1.61
N ALA A 194 22.50 -29.75 -1.19
CA ALA A 194 23.44 -30.72 -1.75
C ALA A 194 23.25 -30.88 -3.27
N ARG A 195 22.00 -31.02 -3.72
CA ARG A 195 21.64 -31.09 -5.14
C ARG A 195 21.99 -29.82 -5.91
N ASN A 196 21.89 -28.65 -5.28
CA ASN A 196 22.25 -27.37 -5.90
C ASN A 196 23.77 -27.24 -6.10
N TYR A 197 24.56 -27.67 -5.11
CA TYR A 197 26.03 -27.75 -5.23
C TYR A 197 26.47 -28.77 -6.28
N GLU A 198 25.82 -29.93 -6.35
CA GLU A 198 26.11 -30.96 -7.33
C GLU A 198 25.85 -30.49 -8.77
N ASN A 199 24.70 -29.84 -9.00
CA ASN A 199 24.40 -29.21 -10.29
C ASN A 199 25.39 -28.10 -10.66
N ALA A 200 25.83 -27.28 -9.69
CA ALA A 200 26.83 -26.24 -9.94
C ALA A 200 28.18 -26.85 -10.33
N MET A 201 28.63 -27.89 -9.62
CA MET A 201 29.86 -28.61 -9.92
C MET A 201 29.82 -29.25 -11.31
N PHE A 202 28.70 -29.89 -11.65
CA PHE A 202 28.49 -30.53 -12.94
C PHE A 202 28.50 -29.52 -14.10
N ASN A 203 27.89 -28.35 -13.91
CA ASN A 203 27.92 -27.27 -14.89
C ASN A 203 29.34 -26.72 -15.13
N VAL A 204 30.14 -26.55 -14.07
CA VAL A 204 31.54 -26.15 -14.20
C VAL A 204 32.33 -27.19 -14.98
N TRP A 205 32.17 -28.47 -14.64
CA TRP A 205 32.85 -29.58 -15.31
C TRP A 205 32.52 -29.63 -16.81
N ASN A 206 31.25 -29.52 -17.17
CA ASN A 206 30.82 -29.46 -18.58
C ASN A 206 31.38 -28.24 -19.31
N SER A 207 31.48 -27.09 -18.64
CA SER A 207 32.06 -25.87 -19.23
C SER A 207 33.57 -25.99 -19.48
N LEU A 208 34.26 -26.83 -18.71
CA LEU A 208 35.69 -27.10 -18.86
C LEU A 208 35.91 -28.18 -19.94
N ALA A 209 35.14 -29.26 -19.91
CA ALA A 209 35.18 -30.31 -20.94
C ALA A 209 34.86 -29.78 -22.34
N GLY A 210 33.85 -28.89 -22.46
CA GLY A 210 33.53 -28.21 -23.72
C GLY A 210 34.56 -27.17 -24.17
N ARG A 211 35.48 -26.76 -23.29
CA ARG A 211 36.63 -25.90 -23.64
C ARG A 211 37.86 -26.70 -24.07
N VAL A 212 38.02 -27.94 -23.61
CA VAL A 212 39.11 -28.85 -24.00
C VAL A 212 38.87 -29.48 -25.37
N HIS A 213 37.61 -29.55 -25.82
CA HIS A 213 37.23 -30.02 -27.16
C HIS A 213 37.20 -28.94 -28.25
N ARG A 214 37.78 -27.76 -27.99
CA ARG A 214 37.99 -26.67 -28.96
C ARG A 214 39.47 -26.37 -29.07
#